data_AF-D5BI61-F1
#
_entry.id   AF-D5BI61-F1
#
_cell.length_a   1.000
_cell.length_b   1.000
_cell.length_c   1.000
_cell.angle_alpha   90.00
_cell.angle_beta   90.00
_cell.angle_gamma   90.00
#
_symmetry.space_group_name_H-M   'P 1'
#
loop_
_entity.id
_entity.type
_entity.pdbx_description
1 polymer ?
#
loop_
_entity_poly.entity_id
_entity_poly.type
_entity_poly.pdbx_seq_one_letter_code
_entity_poly.pdbx_strand_id
1 'polypeptide(L)'
;MKNIAFLLLLITIPLKAQKTYTGRVLSAKDSTAIQGVSIYFDGTSLGTISNAKGYFKIKNTASNISPLIFRSIGYTTQTVPNISVFEDENFPIVFLQESIDELETVILETDPWTRAHKLRVFRSEFLGKTKAAGKCKILNEDDIRLKYSPSKHTLIAYADKPVIIENKHLGYIIEYELMDFTVKYSGGSSGLRLVDYTFFEGSSFFKELKTKPKKRFIKNREDAFTGSLLQFMRALSKKELEAHHFRIFYDKFEVQPYKYFDIQPDADFTKVTMLADKISILHNNQQSSIIYKSPFYIDQFGNFTPTRAFSIGGFMGQSRIARLLPLNYGL
;
A
#
# COMPACT_ATOMS: atom_id res chain seq x y z
N MET A 1 44.96 0.14 47.22
CA MET A 1 44.68 0.59 45.85
C MET A 1 44.10 -0.59 45.09
N LYS A 2 42.77 -0.66 44.98
CA LYS A 2 42.06 -1.79 44.35
C LYS A 2 41.82 -1.46 42.87
N ASN A 3 42.41 -2.26 42.00
CA ASN A 3 42.27 -2.17 40.55
C ASN A 3 40.82 -2.46 40.15
N ILE A 4 40.12 -1.46 39.64
CA ILE A 4 38.84 -1.64 38.95
C ILE A 4 39.17 -1.80 37.46
N ALA A 5 39.26 -3.06 37.01
CA ALA A 5 39.29 -3.39 35.59
C ALA A 5 37.86 -3.28 35.05
N PHE A 6 37.58 -2.19 34.34
CA PHE A 6 36.31 -1.97 33.66
C PHE A 6 36.33 -2.77 32.35
N LEU A 7 35.74 -3.96 32.36
CA LEU A 7 35.56 -4.81 31.17
C LEU A 7 34.50 -4.16 30.27
N LEU A 8 34.95 -3.43 29.25
CA LEU A 8 34.13 -2.83 28.21
C LEU A 8 33.58 -3.95 27.31
N LEU A 9 32.38 -4.44 27.63
CA LEU A 9 31.64 -5.36 26.79
C LEU A 9 31.23 -4.60 25.50
N LEU A 10 31.98 -4.79 24.43
CA LEU A 10 31.61 -4.34 23.08
C LEU A 10 30.34 -5.10 22.66
N ILE A 11 29.20 -4.52 22.96
CA ILE A 11 27.92 -4.90 22.35
C ILE A 11 28.03 -4.48 20.88
N THR A 12 28.41 -5.43 20.02
CA THR A 12 28.33 -5.27 18.58
C THR A 12 26.86 -5.26 18.20
N ILE A 13 26.26 -4.07 18.16
CA ILE A 13 24.95 -3.90 17.55
C ILE A 13 25.13 -4.27 16.07
N PRO A 14 24.42 -5.28 15.54
CA PRO A 14 24.49 -5.56 14.11
C PRO A 14 23.94 -4.33 13.37
N LEU A 15 24.81 -3.54 12.75
CA LEU A 15 24.38 -2.55 11.77
C LEU A 15 23.73 -3.32 10.63
N LYS A 16 22.42 -3.15 10.45
CA LYS A 16 21.74 -3.62 9.24
C LYS A 16 22.39 -2.91 8.05
N ALA A 17 23.13 -3.65 7.24
CA ALA A 17 23.78 -3.10 6.05
C ALA A 17 22.71 -2.51 5.10
N GLN A 18 22.88 -1.24 4.73
CA GLN A 18 22.12 -0.65 3.63
C GLN A 18 22.79 -1.10 2.34
N LYS A 19 22.04 -1.76 1.46
CA LYS A 19 22.50 -2.07 0.11
C LYS A 19 22.20 -0.88 -0.80
N THR A 20 23.04 -0.67 -1.79
CA THR A 20 22.88 0.39 -2.77
C THR A 20 22.86 -0.20 -4.16
N TYR A 21 21.72 -0.09 -4.85
CA TYR A 21 21.59 -0.60 -6.20
C TYR A 21 21.84 0.53 -7.21
N THR A 22 22.77 0.28 -8.12
CA THR A 22 23.07 1.15 -9.26
C THR A 22 22.81 0.41 -10.55
N GLY A 23 22.10 1.07 -11.46
CA GLY A 23 21.73 0.48 -12.75
C GLY A 23 21.41 1.55 -13.77
N ARG A 24 20.87 1.11 -14.91
CA ARG A 24 20.52 1.98 -16.03
C ARG A 24 19.17 1.59 -16.62
N VAL A 25 18.38 2.58 -17.02
CA VAL A 25 17.08 2.38 -17.66
C VAL A 25 17.14 2.83 -19.11
N LEU A 26 16.76 1.94 -20.02
CA LEU A 26 16.77 2.14 -21.47
C LEU A 26 15.39 1.84 -22.08
N SER A 27 15.13 2.41 -23.25
CA SER A 27 14.00 2.03 -24.09
C SER A 27 14.23 0.65 -24.69
N ALA A 28 13.24 -0.23 -24.60
CA ALA A 28 13.29 -1.57 -25.21
C ALA A 28 13.32 -1.52 -26.75
N LYS A 29 12.85 -0.42 -27.34
CA LYS A 29 12.71 -0.27 -28.80
C LYS A 29 14.04 0.01 -29.50
N ASP A 30 14.85 0.90 -28.92
CA ASP A 30 16.04 1.46 -29.56
C ASP A 30 17.24 1.57 -28.62
N SER A 31 17.13 1.04 -27.39
CA SER A 31 18.17 1.12 -26.36
C SER A 31 18.59 2.56 -25.99
N THR A 32 17.76 3.56 -26.30
CA THR A 32 18.03 4.94 -25.89
C THR A 32 17.87 5.11 -24.38
N ALA A 33 18.66 6.00 -23.79
CA ALA A 33 18.59 6.27 -22.37
C ALA A 33 17.31 7.03 -22.01
N ILE A 34 16.58 6.54 -21.01
CA ILE A 34 15.37 7.21 -20.53
C ILE A 34 15.71 8.06 -19.30
N GLN A 35 15.64 9.38 -19.46
CA GLN A 35 15.77 10.34 -18.36
C GLN A 35 14.46 10.47 -17.61
N GLY A 36 14.52 10.72 -16.30
CA GLY A 36 13.34 11.09 -15.52
C GLY A 36 12.48 9.90 -15.10
N VAL A 37 12.96 8.66 -15.25
CA VAL A 37 12.28 7.46 -14.78
C VAL A 37 12.18 7.54 -13.26
N SER A 38 10.96 7.49 -12.73
CA SER A 38 10.70 7.40 -11.30
C SER A 38 10.93 5.96 -10.84
N ILE A 39 11.83 5.77 -9.88
CA ILE A 39 12.29 4.46 -9.42
C ILE A 39 12.08 4.40 -7.92
N TYR A 40 11.15 3.59 -7.43
CA TYR A 40 10.77 3.61 -6.01
C TYR A 40 10.32 2.25 -5.50
N PHE A 41 10.47 2.04 -4.19
CA PHE A 41 9.92 0.87 -3.52
C PHE A 41 8.44 1.11 -3.22
N ASP A 42 7.59 0.22 -3.72
CA ASP A 42 6.15 0.32 -3.56
C ASP A 42 5.76 0.45 -2.07
N GLY A 43 4.81 1.33 -1.78
CA GLY A 43 4.31 1.58 -0.44
C GLY A 43 5.26 2.41 0.42
N THR A 44 6.40 2.88 -0.09
CA THR A 44 7.40 3.60 0.74
C THR A 44 7.63 5.05 0.29
N SER A 45 8.46 5.77 1.05
CA SER A 45 9.04 7.05 0.63
C SER A 45 10.44 6.91 0.02
N LEU A 46 10.90 5.68 -0.25
CA LEU A 46 12.25 5.40 -0.75
C LEU A 46 12.22 5.33 -2.29
N GLY A 47 12.85 6.31 -2.94
CA GLY A 47 12.90 6.38 -4.39
C GLY A 47 13.97 7.33 -4.91
N THR A 48 14.20 7.28 -6.20
CA THR A 48 15.17 8.05 -6.96
C THR A 48 14.65 8.32 -8.37
N ILE A 49 15.39 9.09 -9.16
CA ILE A 49 15.05 9.41 -10.55
C ILE A 49 16.26 9.12 -11.44
N SER A 50 16.05 8.57 -12.64
CA SER A 50 17.13 8.37 -13.60
C SER A 50 17.65 9.70 -14.18
N ASN A 51 18.96 9.80 -14.37
CA ASN A 51 19.59 10.99 -14.96
C ASN A 51 19.50 10.99 -16.50
N ALA A 52 20.06 12.02 -17.16
CA ALA A 52 20.05 12.17 -18.62
C ALA A 52 20.69 11.00 -19.40
N LYS A 53 21.54 10.20 -18.75
CA LYS A 53 22.16 9.00 -19.33
C LYS A 53 21.41 7.71 -18.96
N GLY A 54 20.27 7.83 -18.28
CA GLY A 54 19.43 6.72 -17.82
C GLY A 54 19.93 6.04 -16.54
N TYR A 55 21.01 6.52 -15.92
CA TYR A 55 21.55 5.91 -14.71
C TYR A 55 20.73 6.30 -13.48
N PHE A 56 20.62 5.36 -12.54
CA PHE A 56 20.00 5.58 -11.24
C PHE A 56 20.84 4.99 -10.12
N LYS A 57 20.62 5.51 -8.91
CA LYS A 57 21.18 5.01 -7.66
C LYS A 57 20.09 5.03 -6.60
N ILE A 58 19.76 3.87 -6.05
CA ILE A 58 18.74 3.73 -5.00
C ILE A 58 19.29 2.95 -3.83
N LYS A 59 19.02 3.43 -2.61
CA LYS A 59 19.38 2.75 -1.37
C LYS A 59 18.23 1.88 -0.92
N ASN A 60 18.54 0.65 -0.54
CA ASN A 60 17.62 -0.25 0.10
C ASN A 60 18.12 -0.58 1.51
N THR A 61 17.23 -0.64 2.48
CA THR A 61 17.56 -1.28 3.76
C THR A 61 17.46 -2.78 3.56
N ALA A 62 18.34 -3.59 4.18
CA ALA A 62 18.27 -5.06 4.09
C ALA A 62 16.92 -5.64 4.52
N SER A 63 16.12 -4.86 5.27
CA SER A 63 14.75 -5.22 5.58
C SER A 63 13.80 -5.09 4.39
N ASN A 64 14.01 -4.16 3.45
CA ASN A 64 12.98 -3.77 2.47
C ASN A 64 12.86 -4.73 1.28
N ILE A 65 11.73 -5.45 1.26
CA ILE A 65 11.38 -6.43 0.23
C ILE A 65 10.18 -5.98 -0.62
N SER A 66 9.76 -4.72 -0.48
CA SER A 66 8.72 -4.17 -1.35
C SER A 66 9.21 -4.22 -2.80
N PRO A 67 8.32 -4.47 -3.78
CA PRO A 67 8.70 -4.45 -5.18
C PRO A 67 9.33 -3.10 -5.58
N LEU A 68 10.39 -3.15 -6.39
CA LEU A 68 10.98 -1.96 -6.99
C LEU A 68 10.23 -1.64 -8.29
N ILE A 69 9.64 -0.45 -8.35
CA ILE A 69 8.83 0.03 -9.47
C ILE A 69 9.64 0.98 -10.33
N PHE A 70 9.63 0.77 -11.64
CA PHE A 70 10.21 1.67 -12.65
C PHE A 70 9.09 2.25 -13.50
N ARG A 71 8.91 3.57 -13.41
CA ARG A 71 7.80 4.26 -14.06
C ARG A 71 8.28 5.45 -14.89
N SER A 72 7.80 5.55 -16.12
CA SER A 72 8.01 6.70 -17.01
C SER A 72 6.76 6.98 -17.83
N ILE A 73 6.55 8.24 -18.20
CA ILE A 73 5.41 8.63 -19.05
C ILE A 73 5.62 8.04 -20.45
N GLY A 74 4.58 7.40 -21.00
CA GLY A 74 4.63 6.76 -22.32
C GLY A 74 5.23 5.35 -22.32
N TYR A 75 5.54 4.80 -21.15
CA TYR A 75 6.08 3.45 -21.00
C TYR A 75 5.22 2.62 -20.04
N THR A 76 5.16 1.31 -20.27
CA THR A 76 4.56 0.35 -19.34
C THR A 76 5.41 0.26 -18.07
N THR A 77 4.75 0.30 -16.91
CA THR A 77 5.42 0.18 -15.62
C THR A 77 6.09 -1.19 -15.48
N GLN A 78 7.39 -1.18 -15.17
CA GLN A 78 8.17 -2.40 -14.93
C GLN A 78 8.33 -2.62 -13.43
N THR A 79 7.98 -3.80 -12.96
CA THR A 79 8.06 -4.19 -11.55
C THR A 79 9.14 -5.24 -11.36
N VAL A 80 10.00 -5.05 -10.35
CA VAL A 80 10.98 -6.02 -9.90
C VAL A 80 10.59 -6.50 -8.50
N PRO A 81 9.97 -7.69 -8.37
CA PRO A 81 9.33 -8.13 -7.13
C PRO A 81 10.28 -8.31 -5.94
N ASN A 82 11.50 -8.79 -6.20
CA ASN A 82 12.51 -9.01 -5.17
C ASN A 82 13.84 -8.47 -5.65
N ILE A 83 14.30 -7.37 -5.05
CA ILE A 83 15.60 -6.77 -5.37
C ILE A 83 16.77 -7.49 -4.69
N SER A 84 16.51 -8.29 -3.64
CA SER A 84 17.56 -8.95 -2.86
C SER A 84 18.29 -10.04 -3.63
N VAL A 85 17.75 -10.49 -4.77
CA VAL A 85 18.42 -11.41 -5.70
C VAL A 85 19.61 -10.77 -6.43
N PHE A 86 19.72 -9.44 -6.41
CA PHE A 86 20.81 -8.71 -7.03
C PHE A 86 21.92 -8.40 -6.03
N GLU A 87 23.14 -8.31 -6.56
CA GLU A 87 24.33 -7.96 -5.79
C GLU A 87 24.37 -6.45 -5.50
N ASP A 88 25.12 -6.08 -4.46
CA ASP A 88 25.31 -4.67 -4.11
C ASP A 88 26.04 -3.93 -5.24
N GLU A 89 25.63 -2.69 -5.51
CA GLU A 89 26.11 -1.84 -6.60
C GLU A 89 25.94 -2.41 -8.03
N ASN A 90 25.32 -3.58 -8.20
CA ASN A 90 25.17 -4.23 -9.49
C ASN A 90 23.71 -4.59 -9.76
N PHE A 91 23.00 -3.70 -10.44
CA PHE A 91 21.63 -3.92 -10.90
C PHE A 91 21.58 -4.01 -12.43
N PRO A 92 20.87 -5.00 -13.01
CA PRO A 92 20.81 -5.18 -14.46
C PRO A 92 20.20 -3.96 -15.17
N ILE A 93 20.50 -3.83 -16.46
CA ILE A 93 19.83 -2.82 -17.30
C ILE A 93 18.33 -3.15 -17.36
N VAL A 94 17.51 -2.15 -17.07
CA VAL A 94 16.05 -2.25 -17.17
C VAL A 94 15.61 -1.69 -18.50
N PHE A 95 14.92 -2.50 -19.30
CA PHE A 95 14.32 -2.05 -20.55
C PHE A 95 12.83 -1.76 -20.32
N LEU A 96 12.42 -0.52 -20.59
CA LEU A 96 11.01 -0.13 -20.55
C LEU A 96 10.40 -0.26 -21.95
N GLN A 97 9.24 -0.90 -22.02
CA GLN A 97 8.45 -1.01 -23.24
C GLN A 97 7.55 0.23 -23.38
N GLU A 98 7.45 0.78 -24.60
CA GLU A 98 6.48 1.84 -24.90
C GLU A 98 5.07 1.31 -24.55
N SER A 99 4.29 2.13 -23.86
CA SER A 99 2.91 1.77 -23.54
C SER A 99 2.12 1.81 -24.85
N ILE A 100 1.55 0.67 -25.23
CA ILE A 100 0.56 0.60 -26.30
C ILE A 100 -0.78 0.80 -25.60
N ASP A 101 -1.56 1.80 -26.03
CA ASP A 101 -2.92 2.00 -25.54
C ASP A 101 -3.72 0.71 -25.76
N GLU A 102 -3.85 -0.13 -24.73
CA GLU A 102 -4.81 -1.22 -24.76
C GLU A 102 -6.20 -0.60 -24.79
N LEU A 103 -6.90 -0.81 -25.91
CA LEU A 103 -8.24 -0.31 -26.14
C LEU A 103 -9.10 -0.61 -24.91
N GLU A 104 -9.66 0.46 -24.33
CA GLU A 104 -10.56 0.42 -23.20
C GLU A 104 -11.57 -0.72 -23.37
N THR A 105 -11.78 -1.54 -22.33
CA THR A 105 -12.83 -2.56 -22.38
C THR A 105 -14.15 -1.84 -22.62
N VAL A 106 -14.66 -1.94 -23.85
CA VAL A 106 -15.86 -1.22 -24.24
C VAL A 106 -17.04 -1.84 -23.51
N ILE A 107 -17.36 -1.30 -22.33
CA ILE A 107 -18.67 -1.49 -21.75
C ILE A 107 -19.64 -0.76 -22.69
N LEU A 108 -20.32 -1.52 -23.55
CA LEU A 108 -21.26 -1.04 -24.57
C LEU A 108 -22.58 -0.49 -23.98
N GLU A 109 -22.62 -0.28 -22.67
CA GLU A 109 -23.81 0.18 -21.95
C GLU A 109 -23.75 1.68 -21.74
N THR A 110 -24.91 2.34 -21.89
CA THR A 110 -25.06 3.73 -21.48
C THR A 110 -24.85 3.84 -19.98
N ASP A 111 -23.91 4.70 -19.58
CA ASP A 111 -23.68 5.04 -18.18
C ASP A 111 -24.68 6.14 -17.75
N PRO A 112 -25.69 5.83 -16.92
CA PRO A 112 -26.71 6.78 -16.52
C PRO A 112 -26.21 7.75 -15.44
N TRP A 113 -25.00 7.58 -14.90
CA TRP A 113 -24.47 8.41 -13.83
C TRP A 113 -23.62 9.56 -14.35
N THR A 114 -23.90 10.75 -13.80
CA THR A 114 -23.05 11.91 -14.06
C THR A 114 -21.62 11.67 -13.55
N ARG A 115 -20.64 12.29 -14.21
CA ARG A 115 -19.24 12.25 -13.75
C ARG A 115 -19.10 12.72 -12.30
N ALA A 116 -19.83 13.76 -11.91
CA ALA A 116 -19.81 14.29 -10.54
C ALA A 116 -20.29 13.26 -9.50
N HIS A 117 -21.32 12.47 -9.82
CA HIS A 117 -21.78 11.38 -8.94
C HIS A 117 -20.72 10.29 -8.81
N LYS A 118 -20.19 9.80 -9.94
CA LYS A 118 -19.14 8.78 -9.97
C LYS A 118 -17.89 9.20 -9.19
N LEU A 119 -17.46 10.45 -9.38
CA LEU A 119 -16.28 10.99 -8.70
C LEU A 119 -16.51 11.13 -7.19
N ARG A 120 -17.73 11.45 -6.74
CA ARG A 120 -18.07 11.47 -5.31
C ARG A 120 -17.92 10.08 -4.69
N VAL A 121 -18.42 9.03 -5.37
CA VAL A 121 -18.25 7.65 -4.91
C VAL A 121 -16.77 7.29 -4.89
N PHE A 122 -16.05 7.54 -5.99
CA PHE A 122 -14.61 7.26 -6.09
C PHE A 122 -13.84 7.89 -4.91
N ARG A 123 -14.03 9.20 -4.66
CA ARG A 123 -13.40 9.89 -3.52
C ARG A 123 -13.71 9.22 -2.19
N SER A 124 -14.99 8.90 -1.94
CA SER A 124 -15.42 8.28 -0.67
C SER A 124 -14.82 6.89 -0.46
N GLU A 125 -14.76 6.07 -1.52
CA GLU A 125 -14.31 4.69 -1.45
C GLU A 125 -12.78 4.55 -1.53
N PHE A 126 -12.12 5.46 -2.26
CA PHE A 126 -10.67 5.51 -2.42
C PHE A 126 -9.97 6.22 -1.27
N LEU A 127 -10.40 7.44 -0.91
CA LEU A 127 -9.80 8.19 0.20
C LEU A 127 -10.23 7.66 1.56
N GLY A 128 -11.42 7.07 1.65
CA GLY A 128 -12.02 6.56 2.88
C GLY A 128 -13.05 7.51 3.48
N LYS A 129 -13.66 7.06 4.58
CA LYS A 129 -14.83 7.71 5.22
C LYS A 129 -14.51 8.36 6.57
N THR A 130 -13.23 8.43 6.93
CA THR A 130 -12.79 9.01 8.20
C THR A 130 -12.69 10.54 8.16
N LYS A 131 -12.57 11.18 9.33
CA LYS A 131 -12.29 12.63 9.42
C LYS A 131 -11.00 13.04 8.69
N ALA A 132 -10.03 12.13 8.59
CA ALA A 132 -8.78 12.36 7.85
C ALA A 132 -9.04 12.53 6.34
N ALA A 133 -10.03 11.83 5.78
CA ALA A 133 -10.37 11.91 4.35
C ALA A 133 -10.84 13.33 3.96
N GLY A 134 -11.54 14.03 4.86
CA GLY A 134 -11.92 15.44 4.65
C GLY A 134 -10.73 16.43 4.62
N LYS A 135 -9.50 15.96 4.88
CA LYS A 135 -8.25 16.72 4.74
C LYS A 135 -7.38 16.21 3.58
N CYS A 136 -7.90 15.31 2.76
CA CYS A 136 -7.24 14.82 1.56
C CYS A 136 -7.87 15.46 0.32
N LYS A 137 -7.06 15.70 -0.71
CA LYS A 137 -7.51 16.19 -2.02
C LYS A 137 -6.81 15.40 -3.12
N ILE A 138 -7.56 14.98 -4.13
CA ILE A 138 -6.99 14.47 -5.37
C ILE A 138 -6.73 15.69 -6.26
N LEU A 139 -5.49 15.86 -6.73
CA LEU A 139 -5.06 17.06 -7.46
C LEU A 139 -5.33 16.97 -8.96
N ASN A 140 -5.45 15.75 -9.51
CA ASN A 140 -5.58 15.49 -10.94
C ASN A 140 -6.82 14.63 -11.26
N GLU A 141 -7.97 15.01 -10.72
CA GLU A 141 -9.20 14.22 -10.87
C GLU A 141 -9.66 14.06 -12.31
N ASP A 142 -9.31 14.99 -13.21
CA ASP A 142 -9.67 14.93 -14.62
C ASP A 142 -8.90 13.84 -15.39
N ASP A 143 -7.76 13.37 -14.86
CA ASP A 143 -7.04 12.21 -15.38
C ASP A 143 -7.72 10.87 -14.99
N ILE A 144 -8.74 10.89 -14.12
CA ILE A 144 -9.45 9.69 -13.66
C ILE A 144 -10.66 9.44 -14.55
N ARG A 145 -10.65 8.29 -15.21
CA ARG A 145 -11.75 7.79 -16.03
C ARG A 145 -12.64 6.89 -15.17
N LEU A 146 -13.95 7.11 -15.27
CA LEU A 146 -14.95 6.52 -14.37
C LEU A 146 -16.14 6.02 -15.18
N LYS A 147 -16.54 4.77 -14.94
CA LYS A 147 -17.65 4.16 -15.68
C LYS A 147 -18.52 3.30 -14.77
N TYR A 148 -19.82 3.56 -14.76
CA TYR A 148 -20.81 2.73 -14.09
C TYR A 148 -21.53 1.85 -15.11
N SER A 149 -21.56 0.54 -14.85
CA SER A 149 -22.36 -0.44 -15.58
C SER A 149 -23.63 -0.75 -14.77
N PRO A 150 -24.82 -0.37 -15.27
CA PRO A 150 -26.08 -0.68 -14.63
C PRO A 150 -26.36 -2.17 -14.52
N SER A 151 -26.05 -2.96 -15.57
CA SER A 151 -26.32 -4.41 -15.59
C SER A 151 -25.47 -5.16 -14.58
N LYS A 152 -24.22 -4.74 -14.39
CA LYS A 152 -23.28 -5.33 -13.43
C LYS A 152 -23.39 -4.70 -12.05
N HIS A 153 -24.20 -3.66 -11.87
CA HIS A 153 -24.25 -2.83 -10.67
C HIS A 153 -22.84 -2.46 -10.16
N THR A 154 -21.96 -2.03 -11.06
CA THR A 154 -20.53 -1.87 -10.77
C THR A 154 -20.01 -0.54 -11.28
N LEU A 155 -19.33 0.23 -10.43
CA LEU A 155 -18.51 1.38 -10.81
C LEU A 155 -17.05 0.94 -10.89
N ILE A 156 -16.40 1.24 -12.01
CA ILE A 156 -14.95 1.05 -12.19
C ILE A 156 -14.24 2.39 -12.37
N ALA A 157 -12.95 2.43 -12.04
CA ALA A 157 -12.08 3.57 -12.29
C ALA A 157 -10.70 3.12 -12.80
N TYR A 158 -10.11 3.91 -13.67
CA TYR A 158 -8.77 3.70 -14.23
C TYR A 158 -8.14 5.06 -14.50
N ALA A 159 -6.82 5.13 -14.47
CA ALA A 159 -6.06 6.35 -14.71
C ALA A 159 -4.72 6.01 -15.36
N ASP A 160 -4.40 6.66 -16.48
CA ASP A 160 -3.14 6.45 -17.20
C ASP A 160 -1.95 7.13 -16.48
N LYS A 161 -2.28 8.07 -15.58
CA LYS A 161 -1.34 8.76 -14.70
C LYS A 161 -1.67 8.42 -13.25
N PRO A 162 -0.67 8.42 -12.34
CA PRO A 162 -0.91 8.27 -10.92
C PRO A 162 -1.90 9.31 -10.43
N VAL A 163 -2.80 8.84 -9.58
CA VAL A 163 -3.67 9.70 -8.80
C VAL A 163 -2.79 10.41 -7.78
N ILE A 164 -2.74 11.73 -7.84
CA ILE A 164 -1.92 12.56 -6.95
C ILE A 164 -2.79 13.02 -5.79
N ILE A 165 -2.52 12.52 -4.58
CA ILE A 165 -3.28 12.84 -3.38
C ILE A 165 -2.47 13.76 -2.47
N GLU A 166 -2.96 14.97 -2.24
CA GLU A 166 -2.49 15.84 -1.16
C GLU A 166 -3.15 15.43 0.16
N ASN A 167 -2.42 14.75 1.03
CA ASN A 167 -2.88 14.38 2.36
C ASN A 167 -2.40 15.42 3.40
N LYS A 168 -3.22 16.46 3.64
CA LYS A 168 -2.93 17.49 4.66
C LYS A 168 -3.14 16.99 6.09
N HIS A 169 -3.70 15.80 6.30
CA HIS A 169 -3.82 15.21 7.63
C HIS A 169 -2.46 14.65 8.08
N LEU A 170 -1.84 13.82 7.24
CA LEU A 170 -0.55 13.17 7.51
C LEU A 170 0.65 13.98 7.01
N GLY A 171 0.44 14.98 6.17
CA GLY A 171 1.51 15.81 5.61
C GLY A 171 2.30 15.11 4.51
N TYR A 172 1.63 14.38 3.63
CA TYR A 172 2.22 13.71 2.48
C TYR A 172 1.58 14.17 1.17
N ILE A 173 2.35 14.14 0.08
CA ILE A 173 1.84 13.90 -1.26
C ILE A 173 1.98 12.39 -1.52
N ILE A 174 0.90 11.75 -1.93
CA ILE A 174 0.88 10.33 -2.31
C ILE A 174 0.68 10.28 -3.82
N GLU A 175 1.58 9.61 -4.52
CA GLU A 175 1.40 9.27 -5.94
C GLU A 175 0.93 7.82 -5.98
N TYR A 176 -0.30 7.59 -6.44
CA TYR A 176 -0.92 6.27 -6.44
C TYR A 176 -1.20 5.81 -7.87
N GLU A 177 -0.53 4.75 -8.31
CA GLU A 177 -0.78 4.11 -9.60
C GLU A 177 -1.95 3.15 -9.47
N LEU A 178 -3.11 3.54 -10.02
CA LEU A 178 -4.34 2.77 -9.90
C LEU A 178 -4.36 1.63 -10.92
N MET A 179 -4.25 0.38 -10.46
CA MET A 179 -4.29 -0.81 -11.31
C MET A 179 -5.70 -1.38 -11.45
N ASP A 180 -6.44 -1.45 -10.35
CA ASP A 180 -7.84 -1.86 -10.34
C ASP A 180 -8.61 -0.97 -9.35
N PHE A 181 -9.83 -0.61 -9.71
CA PHE A 181 -10.80 -0.01 -8.81
C PHE A 181 -12.18 -0.49 -9.21
N THR A 182 -12.86 -1.11 -8.25
CA THR A 182 -14.19 -1.69 -8.45
C THR A 182 -15.05 -1.44 -7.21
N VAL A 183 -16.22 -0.85 -7.40
CA VAL A 183 -17.28 -0.73 -6.40
C VAL A 183 -18.52 -1.45 -6.91
N LYS A 184 -18.93 -2.51 -6.21
CA LYS A 184 -20.17 -3.26 -6.49
C LYS A 184 -21.28 -2.79 -5.56
N TYR A 185 -22.48 -2.72 -6.10
CA TYR A 185 -23.69 -2.35 -5.39
C TYR A 185 -24.62 -3.55 -5.28
N SER A 186 -25.24 -3.72 -4.12
CA SER A 186 -26.39 -4.59 -3.98
C SER A 186 -27.67 -3.82 -4.30
N GLY A 187 -28.52 -4.41 -5.13
CA GLY A 187 -29.86 -3.89 -5.42
C GLY A 187 -30.86 -4.47 -4.43
N GLY A 188 -31.41 -3.63 -3.55
CA GLY A 188 -32.64 -3.97 -2.83
C GLY A 188 -33.88 -3.64 -3.67
N SER A 189 -34.99 -4.33 -3.42
CA SER A 189 -36.31 -4.08 -4.04
C SER A 189 -36.86 -2.67 -3.83
N SER A 190 -36.24 -1.87 -2.95
CA SER A 190 -36.58 -0.47 -2.64
C SER A 190 -35.94 0.58 -3.55
N GLY A 191 -35.07 0.18 -4.49
CA GLY A 191 -34.31 1.10 -5.35
C GLY A 191 -33.12 1.78 -4.66
N LEU A 192 -32.89 1.53 -3.37
CA LEU A 192 -31.72 2.00 -2.64
C LEU A 192 -30.49 1.16 -3.04
N ARG A 193 -29.49 1.79 -3.64
CA ARG A 193 -28.20 1.15 -4.00
C ARG A 193 -27.21 1.32 -2.86
N LEU A 194 -26.93 0.24 -2.14
CA LEU A 194 -25.91 0.22 -1.09
C LEU A 194 -24.60 -0.32 -1.68
N VAL A 195 -23.49 0.28 -1.28
CA VAL A 195 -22.16 -0.28 -1.58
C VAL A 195 -22.05 -1.60 -0.84
N ASP A 196 -21.92 -2.68 -1.61
CA ASP A 196 -21.77 -4.04 -1.10
C ASP A 196 -20.29 -4.40 -0.96
N TYR A 197 -19.48 -4.00 -1.95
CA TYR A 197 -18.08 -4.35 -2.02
C TYR A 197 -17.26 -3.26 -2.71
N THR A 198 -16.10 -2.94 -2.14
CA THR A 198 -15.10 -2.02 -2.72
C THR A 198 -13.74 -2.70 -2.73
N PHE A 199 -13.15 -2.81 -3.91
CA PHE A 199 -11.79 -3.27 -4.14
C PHE A 199 -11.01 -2.21 -4.91
N PHE A 200 -9.76 -2.01 -4.52
CA PHE A 200 -8.80 -1.30 -5.35
C PHE A 200 -7.40 -1.80 -5.05
N GLU A 201 -6.55 -1.74 -6.07
CA GLU A 201 -5.18 -2.22 -6.05
C GLU A 201 -4.31 -1.27 -6.87
N GLY A 202 -3.04 -1.18 -6.48
CA GLY A 202 -2.12 -0.22 -7.06
C GLY A 202 -0.86 -0.04 -6.26
N SER A 203 0.11 0.64 -6.86
CA SER A 203 1.36 1.01 -6.23
C SER A 203 1.29 2.42 -5.65
N SER A 204 2.01 2.70 -4.57
CA SER A 204 2.03 4.02 -3.93
C SER A 204 3.44 4.50 -3.62
N PHE A 205 3.66 5.79 -3.84
CA PHE A 205 4.91 6.47 -3.48
C PHE A 205 4.63 7.71 -2.63
N PHE A 206 5.36 7.86 -1.54
CA PHE A 206 5.13 8.92 -0.55
C PHE A 206 6.20 10.00 -0.63
N LYS A 207 5.77 11.25 -0.77
CA LYS A 207 6.62 12.44 -0.69
C LYS A 207 6.20 13.29 0.49
N GLU A 208 7.16 13.77 1.28
CA GLU A 208 6.89 14.71 2.36
C GLU A 208 6.31 16.01 1.81
N LEU A 209 5.21 16.50 2.41
CA LEU A 209 4.61 17.77 2.01
C LEU A 209 5.52 18.96 2.36
N LYS A 210 6.41 18.79 3.35
CA LYS A 210 7.39 19.79 3.78
C LYS A 210 8.68 19.10 4.18
N THR A 211 9.82 19.72 3.88
CA THR A 211 11.16 19.26 4.28
C THR A 211 11.27 18.93 5.76
N LYS A 212 10.65 19.75 6.62
CA LYS A 212 10.50 19.49 8.05
C LYS A 212 9.02 19.27 8.40
N PRO A 213 8.62 18.04 8.77
CA PRO A 213 7.26 17.75 9.19
C PRO A 213 6.86 18.58 10.41
N LYS A 214 5.63 19.12 10.40
CA LYS A 214 5.08 19.81 11.57
C LYS A 214 4.76 18.81 12.68
N LYS A 215 4.88 19.21 13.96
CA LYS A 215 4.52 18.36 15.13
C LYS A 215 3.13 17.71 15.00
N ARG A 216 2.15 18.44 14.45
CA ARG A 216 0.81 17.90 14.20
C ARG A 216 0.79 16.71 13.23
N PHE A 217 1.67 16.69 12.22
CA PHE A 217 1.77 15.59 11.26
C PHE A 217 2.34 14.36 11.94
N ILE A 218 3.39 14.53 12.75
CA ILE A 218 4.00 13.45 13.53
C ILE A 218 2.93 12.80 14.43
N LYS A 219 2.21 13.61 15.21
CA LYS A 219 1.11 13.12 16.06
C LYS A 219 0.01 12.40 15.25
N ASN A 220 -0.39 12.95 14.10
CA ASN A 220 -1.40 12.31 13.27
C ASN A 220 -0.91 11.01 12.63
N ARG A 221 0.39 10.88 12.35
CA ARG A 221 0.99 9.64 11.83
C ARG A 221 1.06 8.57 12.91
N GLU A 222 1.40 8.94 14.14
CA GLU A 222 1.34 8.03 15.30
C GLU A 222 -0.09 7.52 15.49
N ASP A 223 -1.08 8.43 15.51
CA ASP A 223 -2.49 8.06 15.56
C ASP A 223 -2.93 7.18 14.37
N ALA A 224 -2.48 7.50 13.16
CA ALA A 224 -2.78 6.73 11.95
C ALA A 224 -2.16 5.33 11.97
N PHE A 225 -1.01 5.15 12.62
CA PHE A 225 -0.36 3.86 12.77
C PHE A 225 -1.04 2.99 13.82
N THR A 226 -1.39 3.57 14.97
CA THR A 226 -2.00 2.87 16.09
C THR A 226 -3.38 2.28 15.72
N GLY A 227 -3.52 0.96 15.82
CA GLY A 227 -4.73 0.22 15.44
C GLY A 227 -4.95 0.06 13.93
N SER A 228 -3.96 0.42 13.10
CA SER A 228 -4.05 0.31 11.64
C SER A 228 -3.91 -1.13 11.15
N LEU A 229 -4.30 -1.37 9.89
CA LEU A 229 -4.03 -2.64 9.21
C LEU A 229 -2.51 -2.91 9.14
N LEU A 230 -1.69 -1.88 8.92
CA LEU A 230 -0.23 -1.98 8.88
C LEU A 230 0.32 -2.50 10.21
N GLN A 231 -0.08 -1.89 11.34
CA GLN A 231 0.35 -2.34 12.66
C GLN A 231 -0.20 -3.75 12.96
N PHE A 232 -1.45 -4.01 12.60
CA PHE A 232 -2.06 -5.33 12.79
C PHE A 232 -1.29 -6.43 12.06
N MET A 233 -0.93 -6.22 10.79
CA MET A 233 -0.17 -7.20 10.01
C MET A 233 1.22 -7.46 10.58
N ARG A 234 1.93 -6.40 11.00
CA ARG A 234 3.23 -6.54 11.69
C ARG A 234 3.11 -7.31 13.01
N ALA A 235 2.09 -7.00 13.80
CA ALA A 235 1.85 -7.65 15.07
C ALA A 235 1.43 -9.11 14.88
N LEU A 236 0.63 -9.40 13.85
CA LEU A 236 0.19 -10.75 13.51
C LEU A 236 1.38 -11.64 13.11
N SER A 237 2.26 -11.16 12.23
CA SER A 237 3.41 -11.94 11.77
C SER A 237 4.41 -12.26 12.89
N LYS A 238 4.56 -11.35 13.86
CA LYS A 238 5.47 -11.50 15.00
C LYS A 238 4.84 -12.14 16.25
N LYS A 239 3.55 -12.47 16.21
CA LYS A 239 2.78 -12.90 17.39
C LYS A 239 2.82 -11.87 18.54
N GLU A 240 2.63 -10.59 18.21
CA GLU A 240 2.62 -9.44 19.13
C GLU A 240 1.24 -8.72 19.22
N LEU A 241 0.13 -9.35 18.80
CA LEU A 241 -1.23 -8.77 18.87
C LEU A 241 -1.59 -8.26 20.27
N GLU A 242 -1.34 -9.05 21.33
CA GLU A 242 -1.65 -8.66 22.72
C GLU A 242 -0.79 -7.49 23.20
N ALA A 243 0.50 -7.50 22.87
CA ALA A 243 1.44 -6.42 23.19
C ALA A 243 1.02 -5.09 22.54
N HIS A 244 0.33 -5.17 21.40
CA HIS A 244 -0.27 -4.03 20.71
C HIS A 244 -1.78 -3.87 20.96
N HIS A 245 -2.32 -4.51 21.99
CA HIS A 245 -3.71 -4.36 22.45
C HIS A 245 -4.79 -4.68 21.40
N PHE A 246 -4.47 -5.57 20.44
CA PHE A 246 -5.47 -6.13 19.54
C PHE A 246 -6.21 -7.28 20.22
N ARG A 247 -7.53 -7.16 20.30
CA ARG A 247 -8.42 -8.21 20.82
C ARG A 247 -9.16 -8.86 19.65
N ILE A 248 -9.24 -10.19 19.66
CA ILE A 248 -9.86 -10.97 18.57
C ILE A 248 -11.17 -11.57 19.06
N PHE A 249 -12.19 -11.48 18.21
CA PHE A 249 -13.52 -12.00 18.49
C PHE A 249 -13.96 -12.94 17.38
N TYR A 250 -14.55 -14.07 17.77
CA TYR A 250 -15.21 -15.01 16.89
C TYR A 250 -16.63 -15.23 17.39
N ASP A 251 -17.60 -15.11 16.48
CA ASP A 251 -19.03 -15.17 16.78
C ASP A 251 -19.45 -14.36 18.03
N LYS A 252 -19.02 -13.09 18.08
CA LYS A 252 -19.29 -12.12 19.16
C LYS A 252 -18.54 -12.35 20.48
N PHE A 253 -17.88 -13.48 20.67
CA PHE A 253 -17.10 -13.76 21.88
C PHE A 253 -15.63 -13.46 21.67
N GLU A 254 -15.00 -12.85 22.68
CA GLU A 254 -13.55 -12.71 22.70
C GLU A 254 -12.89 -14.08 22.79
N VAL A 255 -11.84 -14.27 22.01
CA VAL A 255 -11.07 -15.50 21.96
C VAL A 255 -9.59 -15.20 22.12
N GLN A 256 -8.82 -16.24 22.45
CA GLN A 256 -7.36 -16.15 22.44
C GLN A 256 -6.88 -15.63 21.08
N PRO A 257 -6.01 -14.60 21.01
CA PRO A 257 -5.75 -13.85 19.78
C PRO A 257 -5.32 -14.68 18.58
N TYR A 258 -4.58 -15.77 18.82
CA TYR A 258 -4.07 -16.65 17.76
C TYR A 258 -4.93 -17.89 17.50
N LYS A 259 -6.05 -18.07 18.21
CA LYS A 259 -6.87 -19.31 18.15
C LYS A 259 -7.30 -19.68 16.71
N TYR A 260 -7.57 -18.69 15.87
CA TYR A 260 -8.04 -18.88 14.50
C TYR A 260 -7.02 -18.51 13.44
N PHE A 261 -5.73 -18.51 13.79
CA PHE A 261 -4.64 -18.27 12.87
C PHE A 261 -3.64 -19.42 12.93
N ASP A 262 -3.41 -20.05 11.79
CA ASP A 262 -2.20 -20.83 11.55
C ASP A 262 -1.13 -19.89 10.96
N ILE A 263 -0.03 -19.71 11.68
CA ILE A 263 1.03 -18.74 11.40
C ILE A 263 2.34 -19.50 11.26
N GLN A 264 2.87 -19.52 10.03
CA GLN A 264 4.07 -20.24 9.65
C GLN A 264 5.13 -19.24 9.18
N PRO A 265 6.09 -18.89 10.06
CA PRO A 265 7.24 -18.06 9.67
C PRO A 265 8.12 -18.79 8.64
N ASP A 266 8.63 -18.02 7.69
CA ASP A 266 9.64 -18.36 6.71
C ASP A 266 10.76 -17.29 6.77
N ALA A 267 11.84 -17.45 6.00
CA ALA A 267 13.02 -16.57 6.08
C ALA A 267 12.67 -15.07 5.89
N ASP A 268 11.90 -14.75 4.84
CA ASP A 268 11.56 -13.36 4.48
C ASP A 268 10.07 -13.01 4.69
N PHE A 269 9.23 -14.02 4.91
CA PHE A 269 7.78 -13.88 4.96
C PHE A 269 7.17 -14.68 6.10
N THR A 270 5.95 -14.35 6.48
CA THR A 270 5.12 -15.18 7.37
C THR A 270 3.85 -15.57 6.63
N LYS A 271 3.66 -16.87 6.39
CA LYS A 271 2.42 -17.38 5.83
C LYS A 271 1.36 -17.43 6.92
N VAL A 272 0.19 -16.89 6.62
CA VAL A 272 -0.98 -16.88 7.49
C VAL A 272 -2.14 -17.57 6.79
N THR A 273 -2.71 -18.56 7.48
CA THR A 273 -3.96 -19.23 7.10
C THR A 273 -4.96 -18.98 8.22
N MET A 274 -6.13 -18.40 7.91
CA MET A 274 -7.18 -18.26 8.92
C MET A 274 -8.00 -19.55 9.00
N LEU A 275 -8.32 -19.97 10.22
CA LEU A 275 -9.13 -21.15 10.51
C LEU A 275 -10.63 -20.82 10.65
N ALA A 276 -10.99 -19.55 10.38
CA ALA A 276 -12.35 -19.04 10.40
C ALA A 276 -12.56 -18.12 9.19
N ASP A 277 -13.74 -18.18 8.57
CA ASP A 277 -14.09 -17.34 7.41
C ASP A 277 -14.15 -15.84 7.77
N LYS A 278 -14.45 -15.54 9.03
CA LYS A 278 -14.58 -14.17 9.53
C LYS A 278 -14.18 -14.07 10.99
N ILE A 279 -13.43 -13.02 11.29
CA ILE A 279 -13.14 -12.58 12.67
C ILE A 279 -13.42 -11.09 12.82
N SER A 280 -13.68 -10.66 14.05
CA SER A 280 -13.69 -9.24 14.42
C SER A 280 -12.44 -8.88 15.21
N ILE A 281 -11.92 -7.69 14.97
CA ILE A 281 -10.75 -7.13 15.63
C ILE A 281 -11.23 -5.90 16.39
N LEU A 282 -10.85 -5.78 17.65
CA LEU A 282 -11.10 -4.61 18.47
C LEU A 282 -9.76 -4.03 18.92
N HIS A 283 -9.59 -2.72 18.71
CA HIS A 283 -8.45 -1.97 19.20
C HIS A 283 -8.92 -0.56 19.59
N ASN A 284 -8.68 -0.12 20.82
CA ASN A 284 -9.12 1.20 21.33
C ASN A 284 -10.58 1.55 20.98
N ASN A 285 -11.52 0.63 21.22
CA ASN A 285 -12.95 0.75 20.90
C ASN A 285 -13.29 0.91 19.42
N GLN A 286 -12.31 0.75 18.52
CA GLN A 286 -12.53 0.72 17.08
C GLN A 286 -12.64 -0.73 16.63
N GLN A 287 -13.81 -1.07 16.11
CA GLN A 287 -14.08 -2.41 15.58
C GLN A 287 -13.72 -2.47 14.10
N SER A 288 -12.99 -3.52 13.72
CA SER A 288 -12.72 -3.92 12.35
C SER A 288 -13.07 -5.40 12.18
N SER A 289 -13.07 -5.87 10.94
CA SER A 289 -13.28 -7.30 10.65
C SER A 289 -12.43 -7.73 9.47
N ILE A 290 -12.03 -9.00 9.48
CA ILE A 290 -11.37 -9.65 8.35
C ILE A 290 -12.31 -10.74 7.86
N ILE A 291 -12.60 -10.73 6.57
CA ILE A 291 -13.31 -11.81 5.86
C ILE A 291 -12.27 -12.52 5.00
N TYR A 292 -11.92 -13.74 5.40
CA TYR A 292 -10.89 -14.55 4.78
C TYR A 292 -11.34 -15.11 3.42
N LYS A 293 -10.39 -15.27 2.49
CA LYS A 293 -10.62 -15.88 1.16
C LYS A 293 -9.57 -16.94 0.84
N SER A 294 -8.31 -16.67 1.12
CA SER A 294 -7.20 -17.59 0.83
C SER A 294 -6.01 -17.29 1.74
N PRO A 295 -5.04 -18.20 1.86
CA PRO A 295 -3.80 -17.93 2.59
C PRO A 295 -3.10 -16.68 2.03
N PHE A 296 -2.38 -15.99 2.89
CA PHE A 296 -1.59 -14.82 2.53
C PHE A 296 -0.24 -14.82 3.22
N TYR A 297 0.68 -14.04 2.68
CA TYR A 297 2.03 -13.88 3.15
C TYR A 297 2.21 -12.45 3.63
N ILE A 298 2.78 -12.29 4.81
CA ILE A 298 3.10 -10.98 5.39
C ILE A 298 4.62 -10.81 5.39
N ASP A 299 5.11 -9.68 4.92
CA ASP A 299 6.53 -9.34 5.04
C ASP A 299 6.88 -8.67 6.37
N GLN A 300 8.16 -8.35 6.57
CA GLN A 300 8.62 -7.68 7.78
C GLN A 300 8.09 -6.24 7.97
N PHE A 301 7.54 -5.60 6.93
CA PHE A 301 6.87 -4.29 7.01
C PHE A 301 5.39 -4.39 7.28
N GLY A 302 4.80 -5.58 7.24
CA GLY A 302 3.36 -5.77 7.30
C GLY A 302 2.66 -5.56 5.96
N ASN A 303 3.40 -5.50 4.84
CA ASN A 303 2.80 -5.65 3.52
C ASN A 303 2.34 -7.10 3.35
N PHE A 304 1.31 -7.33 2.53
CA PHE A 304 0.74 -8.66 2.36
C PHE A 304 0.39 -8.98 0.91
N THR A 305 0.44 -10.27 0.57
CA THR A 305 0.11 -10.78 -0.76
C THR A 305 -0.57 -12.17 -0.66
N PRO A 306 -1.54 -12.49 -1.53
CA PRO A 306 -2.17 -11.61 -2.53
C PRO A 306 -3.09 -10.57 -1.89
N THR A 307 -3.27 -9.42 -2.54
CA THR A 307 -4.12 -8.30 -2.07
C THR A 307 -5.59 -8.69 -1.90
N ARG A 308 -6.05 -9.74 -2.61
CA ARG A 308 -7.42 -10.29 -2.57
C ARG A 308 -7.61 -11.42 -1.55
N ALA A 309 -6.58 -11.78 -0.78
CA ALA A 309 -6.65 -12.89 0.18
C ALA A 309 -7.68 -12.72 1.29
N PHE A 310 -8.08 -11.48 1.57
CA PHE A 310 -9.13 -11.16 2.51
C PHE A 310 -9.77 -9.81 2.18
N SER A 311 -10.91 -9.51 2.82
CA SER A 311 -11.54 -8.20 2.81
C SER A 311 -11.56 -7.62 4.23
N ILE A 312 -11.28 -6.32 4.35
CA ILE A 312 -11.28 -5.60 5.63
C ILE A 312 -12.52 -4.73 5.75
N GLY A 313 -13.27 -4.92 6.83
CA GLY A 313 -14.41 -4.09 7.22
C GLY A 313 -14.13 -3.23 8.46
N GLY A 314 -15.08 -2.36 8.80
CA GLY A 314 -15.02 -1.50 9.99
C GLY A 314 -13.97 -0.39 9.89
N PHE A 315 -13.34 -0.02 11.00
CA PHE A 315 -12.46 1.15 11.08
C PHE A 315 -11.25 1.06 10.13
N MET A 316 -10.54 -0.07 10.12
CA MET A 316 -9.40 -0.29 9.21
C MET A 316 -9.84 -0.19 7.74
N GLY A 317 -11.00 -0.76 7.40
CA GLY A 317 -11.54 -0.75 6.04
C GLY A 317 -12.01 0.65 5.60
N GLN A 318 -12.49 1.47 6.52
CA GLN A 318 -12.93 2.85 6.23
C GLN A 318 -11.77 3.86 6.17
N SER A 319 -10.60 3.49 6.70
CA SER A 319 -9.44 4.37 6.82
C SER A 319 -8.77 4.69 5.48
N ARG A 320 -8.65 3.68 4.60
CA ARG A 320 -8.15 3.76 3.20
C ARG A 320 -6.95 4.71 3.04
N ILE A 321 -6.83 5.42 1.90
CA ILE A 321 -5.69 6.28 1.58
C ILE A 321 -5.51 7.43 2.58
N ALA A 322 -6.59 7.93 3.20
CA ALA A 322 -6.51 9.08 4.11
C ALA A 322 -5.66 8.84 5.36
N ARG A 323 -5.57 7.58 5.82
CA ARG A 323 -4.73 7.19 6.95
C ARG A 323 -3.58 6.26 6.53
N LEU A 324 -3.36 6.08 5.23
CA LEU A 324 -2.29 5.24 4.72
C LEU A 324 -0.93 5.87 5.04
N LEU A 325 -0.04 5.07 5.64
CA LEU A 325 1.32 5.43 5.94
C LEU A 325 2.28 4.67 5.04
N PRO A 326 3.50 5.19 4.82
CA PRO A 326 4.55 4.42 4.18
C PRO A 326 4.80 3.11 4.94
N LEU A 327 5.02 2.01 4.22
CA LEU A 327 5.36 0.70 4.77
C LEU A 327 6.62 0.74 5.65
N ASN A 328 7.53 1.69 5.43
CA ASN A 328 8.72 1.91 6.25
C ASN A 328 8.47 2.85 7.46
N TYR A 329 7.22 3.21 7.78
CA TYR A 329 6.92 4.04 8.94
C TYR A 329 7.26 3.31 10.25
N GLY A 330 8.02 3.99 11.12
CA GLY A 330 8.40 3.49 12.46
C GLY A 330 9.45 2.37 12.46
N LEU A 331 10.21 2.20 11.37
CA LEU A 331 11.25 1.17 11.22
C LEU A 331 12.63 1.75 10.95
#